data_AF-A0AAN8GIX4-F1
#
_entry.id   AF-A0AAN8GIX4-F1
#
_cell.length_a   1.000
_cell.length_b   1.000
_cell.length_c   1.000
_cell.angle_alpha   90.00
_cell.angle_beta   90.00
_cell.angle_gamma   90.00
#
_symmetry.space_group_name_H-M   'P 1'
#
loop_
_entity.id
_entity.type
_entity.pdbx_description
1 polymer ?
#
loop_
_entity_poly.entity_id
_entity_poly.type
_entity_poly.pdbx_seq_one_letter_code
_entity_poly.pdbx_strand_id
1 'polypeptide(L)'
;MGENRCPVKVWLMPLKLFDPKAPELMTGISIGLVMKAQDVLEDLKEIRMRCNDSLGDKVVESFPVLHKQLSTFLKLCGYYKTNIQQAMAEKLPSIREGKEDESSLEKVFEDRHKSPFSHEKLNKWLDHKEREINIIKSFVATMEGVTIVLNQNELDREVLASGVEDVLCFVFTSMPKGDIYLDEMADFLKSNKFGSTHEEEWYYSDEVLNTMREKATFLQGASKALKNNSQFRVLITAKTNPKYKGASIYHYRKGQLVTEDFQRPKLLLWRPSQTREI
;
A
#
# COMPACT_ATOMS: atom_id res chain seq x y z
N MET A 1 33.15 39.86 8.25
CA MET A 1 32.40 38.58 8.14
C MET A 1 33.34 37.59 7.46
N GLY A 2 33.76 36.54 8.15
CA GLY A 2 34.71 35.57 7.60
C GLY A 2 34.03 34.63 6.62
N GLU A 3 34.51 34.57 5.38
CA GLU A 3 34.12 33.54 4.42
C GLU A 3 34.67 32.19 4.89
N ASN A 4 33.81 31.31 5.39
CA ASN A 4 34.17 29.92 5.64
C ASN A 4 34.37 29.21 4.28
N ARG A 5 35.62 29.10 3.83
CA ARG A 5 35.99 28.37 2.61
C ARG A 5 36.24 26.90 2.94
N CYS A 6 35.44 26.00 2.36
CA CYS A 6 35.58 24.56 2.53
C CYS A 6 36.55 23.94 1.50
N PRO A 7 37.37 22.94 1.87
CA PRO A 7 38.20 22.22 0.91
C PRO A 7 37.35 21.42 -0.09
N VAL A 8 37.65 21.53 -1.40
CA VAL A 8 36.95 20.80 -2.47
C VAL A 8 37.71 19.54 -2.92
N LYS A 9 39.05 19.54 -2.81
CA LYS A 9 39.92 18.42 -3.19
C LYS A 9 40.97 18.22 -2.12
N VAL A 10 41.19 16.96 -1.74
CA VAL A 10 42.22 16.57 -0.76
C VAL A 10 43.18 15.58 -1.44
N TRP A 11 44.46 15.76 -1.18
CA TRP A 11 45.51 14.83 -1.59
C TRP A 11 45.95 14.06 -0.35
N LEU A 12 45.94 12.73 -0.43
CA LEU A 12 46.35 11.85 0.66
C LEU A 12 47.62 11.11 0.26
N MET A 13 48.57 10.97 1.19
CA MET A 13 49.81 10.23 1.01
C MET A 13 49.81 9.00 1.93
N PRO A 14 50.14 7.79 1.44
CA PRO A 14 50.21 6.61 2.30
C PRO A 14 51.24 6.77 3.42
N LEU A 15 50.86 6.42 4.65
CA LEU A 15 51.72 6.56 5.84
C LEU A 15 52.96 5.66 5.79
N LYS A 16 52.86 4.52 5.08
CA LYS A 16 53.96 3.56 4.92
C LYS A 16 55.22 4.15 4.26
N LEU A 17 55.08 5.27 3.53
CA LEU A 17 56.20 6.02 2.98
C LEU A 17 57.06 6.71 4.06
N PHE A 18 56.51 6.91 5.26
CA PHE A 18 57.18 7.56 6.39
C PHE A 18 57.50 6.58 7.52
N ASP A 19 56.60 5.65 7.80
CA ASP A 19 56.79 4.59 8.81
C ASP A 19 56.50 3.22 8.21
N PRO A 20 57.52 2.35 8.00
CA PRO A 20 57.34 1.00 7.48
C PRO A 20 56.41 0.12 8.34
N LYS A 21 56.16 0.48 9.60
CA LYS A 21 55.24 -0.23 10.50
C LYS A 21 53.80 0.28 10.44
N ALA A 22 53.53 1.36 9.69
CA ALA A 22 52.19 1.91 9.57
C ALA A 22 51.22 0.93 8.87
N PRO A 23 49.92 0.93 9.23
CA PRO A 23 48.92 0.12 8.54
C PRO A 23 48.85 0.46 7.05
N GLU A 24 48.77 -0.57 6.22
CA GLU A 24 48.61 -0.46 4.77
C GLU A 24 47.20 -0.84 4.36
N LEU A 25 46.70 -0.20 3.31
CA LEU A 25 45.46 -0.62 2.67
C LEU A 25 45.79 -1.88 1.87
N MET A 26 45.39 -3.03 2.40
CA MET A 26 45.84 -4.34 1.91
C MET A 26 45.11 -4.75 0.64
N THR A 27 43.86 -4.32 0.49
CA THR A 27 42.96 -4.78 -0.57
C THR A 27 42.08 -3.65 -1.09
N GLY A 28 42.08 -3.47 -2.41
CA GLY A 28 41.15 -2.56 -3.08
C GLY A 28 39.73 -3.11 -3.14
N ILE A 29 38.75 -2.25 -3.41
CA ILE A 29 37.38 -2.69 -3.70
C ILE A 29 37.21 -2.81 -5.21
N SER A 30 36.75 -3.95 -5.68
CA SER A 30 36.52 -4.21 -7.10
C SER A 30 35.38 -3.36 -7.63
N ILE A 31 35.51 -2.97 -8.90
CA ILE A 31 34.46 -2.20 -9.59
C ILE A 31 33.14 -2.98 -9.63
N GLY A 32 33.19 -4.31 -9.75
CA GLY A 32 32.01 -5.17 -9.73
C GLY A 32 31.24 -5.06 -8.43
N LEU A 33 31.92 -5.05 -7.28
CA LEU A 33 31.27 -4.87 -5.98
C LEU A 33 30.64 -3.48 -5.83
N VAL A 34 31.31 -2.44 -6.34
CA VAL A 34 30.76 -1.07 -6.38
C VAL A 34 29.49 -1.01 -7.22
N MET A 35 29.48 -1.64 -8.40
CA MET A 35 28.30 -1.70 -9.27
C MET A 35 27.14 -2.41 -8.57
N LYS A 36 27.37 -3.59 -7.97
CA LYS A 36 26.33 -4.31 -7.21
C LYS A 36 25.72 -3.47 -6.09
N ALA A 37 26.55 -2.74 -5.34
CA ALA A 37 26.08 -1.84 -4.29
C ALA A 37 25.21 -0.71 -4.84
N GLN A 38 25.61 -0.11 -5.97
CA GLN A 38 24.84 0.93 -6.65
C GLN A 38 23.51 0.40 -7.17
N ASP A 39 23.53 -0.74 -7.86
CA ASP A 39 22.34 -1.37 -8.45
C ASP A 39 21.28 -1.66 -7.38
N VAL A 40 21.67 -2.25 -6.24
CA VAL A 40 20.75 -2.54 -5.13
C VAL A 40 20.15 -1.25 -4.54
N LEU A 41 20.97 -0.21 -4.35
CA LEU A 41 20.49 1.05 -3.75
C LEU A 41 19.60 1.85 -4.70
N GLU A 42 19.91 1.86 -6.01
CA GLU A 42 19.11 2.55 -7.01
C GLU A 42 17.78 1.82 -7.25
N ASP A 43 17.79 0.49 -7.34
CA ASP A 43 16.56 -0.30 -7.44
C ASP A 43 15.61 -0.06 -6.25
N LEU A 44 16.13 -0.06 -5.02
CA LEU A 44 15.32 0.28 -3.84
C LEU A 44 14.79 1.72 -3.87
N LYS A 45 15.51 2.65 -4.52
CA LYS A 45 15.04 4.03 -4.70
C LYS A 45 13.92 4.08 -5.74
N GLU A 46 14.04 3.37 -6.85
CA GLU A 46 12.99 3.25 -7.88
C GLU A 46 11.70 2.64 -7.31
N ILE A 47 11.80 1.52 -6.59
CA ILE A 47 10.67 0.89 -5.89
C ILE A 47 9.97 1.88 -4.93
N ARG A 48 10.75 2.67 -4.20
CA ARG A 48 10.20 3.68 -3.29
C ARG A 48 9.52 4.84 -4.03
N MET A 49 10.08 5.30 -5.14
CA MET A 49 9.44 6.34 -5.96
C MET A 49 8.10 5.85 -6.50
N ARG A 50 8.06 4.65 -7.09
CA ARG A 50 6.84 4.00 -7.59
C ARG A 50 5.76 3.85 -6.51
N CYS A 51 6.15 3.42 -5.31
CA CYS A 51 5.20 3.31 -4.20
C CYS A 51 4.68 4.67 -3.70
N ASN A 52 5.54 5.70 -3.69
CA ASN A 52 5.12 7.07 -3.36
C ASN A 52 4.13 7.63 -4.39
N ASP A 53 4.31 7.34 -5.68
CA ASP A 53 3.35 7.73 -6.73
C ASP A 53 1.97 7.12 -6.46
N SER A 54 1.92 5.85 -6.05
CA SER A 54 0.68 5.20 -5.62
C SER A 54 0.07 5.82 -4.37
N LEU A 55 0.88 6.20 -3.38
CA LEU A 55 0.40 6.91 -2.18
C LEU A 55 -0.19 8.29 -2.49
N GLY A 56 0.27 8.94 -3.56
CA GLY A 56 -0.26 10.21 -4.03
C GLY A 56 -1.62 10.11 -4.75
N ASP A 57 -2.17 8.91 -4.95
CA ASP A 57 -3.48 8.75 -5.56
C ASP A 57 -4.61 9.13 -4.57
N LYS A 58 -5.53 10.00 -5.00
CA LYS A 58 -6.68 10.47 -4.21
C LYS A 58 -7.56 9.33 -3.68
N VAL A 59 -7.64 8.22 -4.40
CA VAL A 59 -8.37 7.04 -3.95
C VAL A 59 -7.68 6.45 -2.72
N VAL A 60 -6.35 6.36 -2.73
CA VAL A 60 -5.60 5.85 -1.57
C VAL A 60 -5.81 6.73 -0.33
N GLU A 61 -5.89 8.05 -0.48
CA GLU A 61 -6.27 8.96 0.61
C GLU A 61 -7.66 8.65 1.19
N SER A 62 -8.59 8.21 0.34
CA SER A 62 -9.98 7.88 0.70
C SER A 62 -10.14 6.47 1.30
N PHE A 63 -9.12 5.62 1.23
CA PHE A 63 -9.15 4.24 1.73
C PHE A 63 -7.96 3.98 2.66
N PRO A 64 -8.12 4.23 3.98
CA PRO A 64 -7.01 4.14 4.96
C PRO A 64 -6.29 2.78 5.00
N VAL A 65 -6.97 1.70 4.60
CA VAL A 65 -6.37 0.35 4.51
C VAL A 65 -5.26 0.32 3.45
N LEU A 66 -5.51 0.84 2.25
CA LEU A 66 -4.51 0.90 1.17
C LEU A 66 -3.34 1.80 1.56
N HIS A 67 -3.65 2.98 2.09
CA HIS A 67 -2.63 3.92 2.55
C HIS A 67 -1.72 3.27 3.60
N LYS A 68 -2.30 2.53 4.56
CA LYS A 68 -1.54 1.82 5.59
C LYS A 68 -0.65 0.72 5.00
N GLN A 69 -1.16 -0.08 4.06
CA GLN A 69 -0.37 -1.13 3.40
C GLN A 69 0.82 -0.55 2.64
N LEU A 70 0.59 0.45 1.77
CA LEU A 70 1.66 1.14 1.02
C LEU A 70 2.68 1.83 1.93
N SER A 71 2.21 2.51 2.99
CA SER A 71 3.10 3.14 3.98
C SER A 71 3.97 2.11 4.71
N THR A 72 3.41 0.93 4.98
CA THR A 72 4.11 -0.17 5.64
C THR A 72 5.17 -0.77 4.73
N PHE A 73 4.83 -1.00 3.46
CA PHE A 73 5.77 -1.41 2.43
C PHE A 73 6.97 -0.45 2.32
N LEU A 74 6.72 0.86 2.19
CA LEU A 74 7.79 1.88 2.14
C LEU A 74 8.70 1.84 3.36
N LYS A 75 8.11 1.68 4.54
CA LYS A 75 8.86 1.61 5.80
C LYS A 75 9.77 0.39 5.82
N LEU A 76 9.27 -0.77 5.41
CA LEU A 76 10.04 -2.02 5.33
C LEU A 76 11.17 -1.92 4.28
N CYS A 77 10.91 -1.32 3.11
CA CYS A 77 11.96 -1.02 2.13
C CYS A 77 13.03 -0.07 2.70
N GLY A 78 12.62 0.92 3.50
CA GLY A 78 13.54 1.83 4.20
C GLY A 78 14.43 1.12 5.23
N TYR A 79 13.86 0.20 5.99
CA TYR A 79 14.60 -0.63 6.95
C TYR A 79 15.58 -1.55 6.24
N TYR A 80 15.16 -2.23 5.17
CA TYR A 80 16.05 -3.07 4.38
C TYR A 80 17.21 -2.28 3.76
N LYS A 81 16.95 -1.08 3.20
CA LYS A 81 18.01 -0.18 2.74
C LYS A 81 19.02 0.13 3.83
N THR A 82 18.55 0.40 5.05
CA THR A 82 19.41 0.69 6.20
C THR A 82 20.26 -0.52 6.56
N ASN A 83 19.70 -1.74 6.54
CA ASN A 83 20.44 -2.97 6.78
C ASN A 83 21.57 -3.18 5.75
N ILE A 84 21.29 -2.93 4.47
CA ILE A 84 22.31 -3.01 3.41
C ILE A 84 23.41 -1.97 3.62
N GLN A 85 23.04 -0.73 3.96
CA GLN A 85 24.00 0.34 4.25
C GLN A 85 24.87 0.03 5.47
N GLN A 86 24.29 -0.55 6.53
CA GLN A 86 25.03 -0.99 7.71
C GLN A 86 26.00 -2.11 7.36
N ALA A 87 25.57 -3.13 6.62
CA ALA A 87 26.44 -4.22 6.18
C ALA A 87 27.63 -3.70 5.36
N MET A 88 27.41 -2.73 4.47
CA MET A 88 28.51 -2.07 3.74
C MET A 88 29.43 -1.27 4.67
N ALA A 89 28.88 -0.51 5.62
CA ALA A 89 29.66 0.29 6.57
C ALA A 89 30.56 -0.58 7.46
N GLU A 90 30.09 -1.77 7.82
CA GLU A 90 30.85 -2.74 8.62
C GLU A 90 31.89 -3.50 7.78
N LYS A 91 31.52 -3.95 6.56
CA LYS A 91 32.36 -4.85 5.76
C LYS A 91 33.42 -4.15 4.93
N LEU A 92 33.13 -2.96 4.37
CA LEU A 92 34.08 -2.25 3.52
C LEU A 92 35.41 -1.91 4.23
N PRO A 93 35.42 -1.45 5.50
CA PRO A 93 36.66 -1.28 6.25
C PRO A 93 37.40 -2.61 6.48
N SER A 94 36.70 -3.66 6.91
CA SER A 94 37.29 -4.98 7.14
C SER A 94 37.93 -5.57 5.89
N ILE A 95 37.31 -5.39 4.72
CA ILE A 95 37.86 -5.82 3.43
C ILE A 95 39.14 -5.04 3.11
N ARG A 96 39.15 -3.72 3.32
CA ARG A 96 40.34 -2.86 3.07
C ARG A 96 41.51 -3.19 3.99
N GLU A 97 41.22 -3.65 5.20
CA GLU A 97 42.21 -4.14 6.16
C GLU A 97 42.68 -5.58 5.86
N GLY A 98 42.09 -6.26 4.87
CA GLY A 98 42.39 -7.65 4.53
C GLY A 98 41.89 -8.67 5.55
N LYS A 99 40.97 -8.26 6.45
CA LYS A 99 40.34 -9.14 7.46
C LYS A 99 39.19 -9.96 6.91
N GLU A 100 38.52 -9.43 5.88
CA GLU A 100 37.43 -10.09 5.16
C GLU A 100 37.70 -10.07 3.66
N ASP A 101 37.18 -11.07 2.95
CA ASP A 101 37.18 -11.10 1.48
C ASP A 101 35.94 -10.38 0.93
N GLU A 102 36.01 -9.89 -0.32
CA GLU A 102 34.87 -9.24 -0.99
C GLU A 102 33.63 -10.13 -1.07
N SER A 103 33.81 -11.45 -1.14
CA SER A 103 32.71 -12.43 -1.14
C SER A 103 31.79 -12.30 0.08
N SER A 104 32.30 -11.76 1.20
CA SER A 104 31.52 -11.52 2.41
C SER A 104 30.44 -10.45 2.21
N LEU A 105 30.72 -9.42 1.40
CA LEU A 105 29.77 -8.37 1.05
C LEU A 105 28.98 -8.75 -0.21
N GLU A 106 29.59 -9.45 -1.16
CA GLU A 106 28.89 -10.00 -2.32
C GLU A 106 27.71 -10.87 -1.90
N LYS A 107 27.90 -11.74 -0.90
CA LYS A 107 26.84 -12.58 -0.34
C LYS A 107 25.64 -11.77 0.17
N VAL A 108 25.87 -10.59 0.75
CA VAL A 108 24.77 -9.72 1.22
C VAL A 108 23.88 -9.29 0.06
N PHE A 109 24.47 -8.98 -1.09
CA PHE A 109 23.74 -8.62 -2.31
C PHE A 109 23.07 -9.85 -2.93
N GLU A 110 23.74 -10.99 -2.98
CA GLU A 110 23.17 -12.23 -3.55
C GLU A 110 21.98 -12.77 -2.72
N ASP A 111 22.06 -12.67 -1.38
CA ASP A 111 20.99 -13.10 -0.48
C ASP A 111 19.70 -12.29 -0.70
N ARG A 112 19.81 -11.07 -1.27
CA ARG A 112 18.65 -10.28 -1.68
C ARG A 112 17.73 -11.03 -2.63
N HIS A 113 18.28 -11.75 -3.62
CA HIS A 113 17.49 -12.45 -4.63
C HIS A 113 16.55 -13.51 -4.01
N LYS A 114 16.94 -14.10 -2.89
CA LYS A 114 16.16 -15.11 -2.16
C LYS A 114 15.22 -14.49 -1.12
N SER A 115 15.56 -13.30 -0.64
CA SER A 115 14.77 -12.56 0.35
C SER A 115 13.40 -12.12 -0.21
N PRO A 116 12.47 -11.65 0.64
CA PRO A 116 11.27 -10.96 0.17
C PRO A 116 11.59 -9.61 -0.50
N PHE A 117 12.80 -9.06 -0.34
CA PHE A 117 13.24 -7.79 -0.92
C PHE A 117 13.86 -7.90 -2.31
N SER A 118 13.72 -9.04 -3.00
CA SER A 118 14.16 -9.16 -4.39
C SER A 118 13.39 -8.19 -5.29
N HIS A 119 14.05 -7.70 -6.35
CA HIS A 119 13.44 -6.80 -7.33
C HIS A 119 12.10 -7.34 -7.86
N GLU A 120 12.07 -8.63 -8.22
CA GLU A 120 10.88 -9.30 -8.76
C GLU A 120 9.73 -9.31 -7.76
N LYS A 121 9.99 -9.66 -6.48
CA LYS A 121 8.94 -9.73 -5.47
C LYS A 121 8.40 -8.34 -5.10
N LEU A 122 9.28 -7.35 -4.98
CA LEU A 122 8.88 -5.96 -4.70
C LEU A 122 8.01 -5.40 -5.83
N ASN A 123 8.41 -5.62 -7.09
CA ASN A 123 7.60 -5.19 -8.24
C ASN A 123 6.28 -5.95 -8.32
N LYS A 124 6.29 -7.27 -8.13
CA LYS A 124 5.06 -8.08 -8.17
C LYS A 124 4.03 -7.60 -7.14
N TRP A 125 4.46 -7.27 -5.92
CA TRP A 125 3.56 -6.73 -4.91
C TRP A 125 3.00 -5.36 -5.31
N LEU A 126 3.84 -4.47 -5.86
CA LEU A 126 3.37 -3.18 -6.38
C LEU A 126 2.41 -3.34 -7.58
N ASP A 127 2.67 -4.27 -8.50
CA ASP A 127 1.78 -4.56 -9.63
C ASP A 127 0.38 -4.97 -9.14
N HIS A 128 0.32 -5.84 -8.14
CA HIS A 128 -0.94 -6.28 -7.53
C HIS A 128 -1.67 -5.11 -6.85
N LYS A 129 -0.96 -4.29 -6.07
CA LYS A 129 -1.57 -3.16 -5.35
C LYS A 129 -2.02 -2.05 -6.30
N GLU A 130 -1.24 -1.74 -7.32
CA GLU A 130 -1.64 -0.80 -8.36
C GLU A 130 -2.86 -1.29 -9.14
N ARG A 131 -2.95 -2.60 -9.41
CA ARG A 131 -4.13 -3.20 -10.03
C ARG A 131 -5.36 -3.04 -9.14
N GLU A 132 -5.25 -3.34 -7.84
CA GLU A 132 -6.32 -3.16 -6.86
C GLU A 132 -6.78 -1.69 -6.80
N ILE A 133 -5.85 -0.75 -6.69
CA ILE A 133 -6.12 0.70 -6.66
C ILE A 133 -6.86 1.14 -7.93
N ASN A 134 -6.39 0.71 -9.10
CA ASN A 134 -7.02 1.07 -10.38
C ASN A 134 -8.46 0.56 -10.51
N ILE A 135 -8.75 -0.63 -9.97
CA ILE A 135 -10.11 -1.18 -9.96
C ILE A 135 -11.00 -0.35 -9.03
N ILE A 136 -10.56 -0.10 -7.80
CA ILE A 136 -11.31 0.71 -6.83
C ILE A 136 -11.58 2.11 -7.40
N LYS A 137 -10.55 2.73 -8.01
CA LYS A 137 -10.64 4.02 -8.68
C LYS A 137 -11.70 4.03 -9.78
N SER A 138 -11.76 2.98 -10.60
CA SER A 138 -12.78 2.84 -11.64
C SER A 138 -14.21 2.76 -11.07
N PHE A 139 -14.39 2.04 -9.97
CA PHE A 139 -15.68 1.95 -9.30
C PHE A 139 -16.11 3.26 -8.64
N VAL A 140 -15.18 3.94 -7.97
CA VAL A 140 -15.42 5.28 -7.41
C VAL A 140 -15.79 6.27 -8.50
N ALA A 141 -15.09 6.25 -9.64
CA ALA A 141 -15.41 7.10 -10.79
C ALA A 141 -16.78 6.78 -11.41
N THR A 142 -17.17 5.50 -11.45
CA THR A 142 -18.50 5.08 -11.91
C THR A 142 -19.61 5.67 -11.03
N MET A 143 -19.35 5.75 -9.73
CA MET A 143 -20.26 6.29 -8.72
C MET A 143 -19.93 7.75 -8.38
N GLU A 144 -19.55 8.55 -9.38
CA GLU A 144 -19.24 9.96 -9.20
C GLU A 144 -20.40 10.72 -8.50
N GLY A 145 -20.04 11.54 -7.51
CA GLY A 145 -20.97 12.31 -6.68
C GLY A 145 -21.50 11.56 -5.45
N VAL A 146 -21.17 10.27 -5.30
CA VAL A 146 -21.49 9.50 -4.09
C VAL A 146 -20.43 9.77 -3.02
N THR A 147 -20.89 9.99 -1.78
CA THR A 147 -20.01 10.24 -0.63
C THR A 147 -19.23 8.97 -0.25
N ILE A 148 -17.91 9.10 -0.11
CA ILE A 148 -17.04 8.07 0.45
C ILE A 148 -16.89 8.31 1.95
N VAL A 149 -17.10 7.28 2.77
CA VAL A 149 -16.87 7.31 4.22
C VAL A 149 -15.67 6.44 4.58
N LEU A 150 -14.73 7.02 5.32
CA LEU A 150 -13.38 6.47 5.51
C LEU A 150 -13.33 5.34 6.56
N ASN A 151 -14.27 5.35 7.50
CA ASN A 151 -14.27 4.46 8.66
C ASN A 151 -15.68 4.26 9.23
N GLN A 152 -15.80 3.36 10.21
CA GLN A 152 -17.08 3.04 10.85
C GLN A 152 -17.72 4.25 11.54
N ASN A 153 -16.94 5.16 12.12
CA ASN A 153 -17.50 6.32 12.81
C ASN A 153 -18.15 7.32 11.82
N GLU A 154 -17.55 7.51 10.65
CA GLU A 154 -18.15 8.32 9.59
C GLU A 154 -19.40 7.66 8.99
N LEU A 155 -19.34 6.34 8.79
CA LEU A 155 -20.52 5.58 8.38
C LEU A 155 -21.66 5.71 9.39
N ASP A 156 -21.37 5.58 10.69
CA ASP A 156 -22.37 5.72 11.75
C ASP A 156 -22.98 7.12 11.76
N ARG A 157 -22.17 8.18 11.56
CA ARG A 157 -22.68 9.55 11.46
C ARG A 157 -23.66 9.73 10.32
N GLU A 158 -23.37 9.16 9.15
CA GLU A 158 -24.21 9.26 7.97
C GLU A 158 -25.50 8.43 8.11
N VAL A 159 -25.39 7.23 8.67
CA VAL A 159 -26.49 6.28 8.86
C VAL A 159 -27.43 6.71 9.98
N LEU A 160 -26.92 7.36 11.03
CA LEU A 160 -27.70 7.84 12.18
C LEU A 160 -28.12 9.31 12.04
N ALA A 161 -27.83 9.96 10.91
CA ALA A 161 -28.18 11.36 10.70
C ALA A 161 -29.69 11.58 10.78
N SER A 162 -30.10 12.66 11.46
CA SER A 162 -31.51 13.00 11.62
C SER A 162 -32.19 13.20 10.25
N GLY A 163 -33.38 12.61 10.09
CA GLY A 163 -34.15 12.66 8.85
C GLY A 163 -33.74 11.65 7.78
N VAL A 164 -32.65 10.90 7.96
CA VAL A 164 -32.26 9.81 7.05
C VAL A 164 -33.04 8.54 7.40
N GLU A 165 -33.82 8.04 6.44
CA GLU A 165 -34.59 6.81 6.60
C GLU A 165 -33.91 5.59 6.00
N ASP A 166 -33.31 5.72 4.81
CA ASP A 166 -32.74 4.61 4.06
C ASP A 166 -31.33 4.98 3.53
N VAL A 167 -30.37 4.10 3.76
CA VAL A 167 -29.00 4.24 3.24
C VAL A 167 -28.59 2.98 2.50
N LEU A 168 -28.15 3.13 1.25
CA LEU A 168 -27.48 2.06 0.51
C LEU A 168 -25.98 2.35 0.45
N CYS A 169 -25.17 1.45 0.98
CA CYS A 169 -23.73 1.61 1.04
C CYS A 169 -23.03 0.57 0.16
N PHE A 170 -22.27 1.01 -0.83
CA PHE A 170 -21.34 0.15 -1.56
C PHE A 170 -20.14 -0.15 -0.67
N VAL A 171 -20.02 -1.38 -0.21
CA VAL A 171 -18.95 -1.81 0.68
C VAL A 171 -17.96 -2.66 -0.10
N PHE A 172 -16.72 -2.19 -0.27
CA PHE A 172 -15.62 -3.04 -0.69
C PHE A 172 -15.31 -4.04 0.44
N THR A 173 -15.61 -5.32 0.21
CA THR A 173 -15.55 -6.38 1.22
C THR A 173 -14.27 -7.20 1.18
N SER A 174 -13.54 -7.18 0.05
CA SER A 174 -12.29 -7.91 -0.13
C SER A 174 -11.04 -7.03 0.04
N MET A 175 -11.07 -6.10 1.00
CA MET A 175 -9.91 -5.28 1.38
C MET A 175 -9.46 -5.65 2.79
N PRO A 176 -8.66 -6.72 2.96
CA PRO A 176 -8.20 -7.13 4.28
C PRO A 176 -7.26 -6.09 4.89
N LYS A 177 -7.27 -5.96 6.22
CA LYS A 177 -6.35 -5.06 6.94
C LYS A 177 -4.90 -5.54 6.93
N GLY A 178 -4.71 -6.86 6.84
CA GLY A 178 -3.43 -7.53 6.82
C GLY A 178 -2.97 -7.84 5.40
N ASP A 179 -1.68 -8.12 5.25
CA ASP A 179 -1.06 -8.50 3.99
C ASP A 179 0.06 -9.52 4.28
N ILE A 180 -0.06 -10.72 3.70
CA ILE A 180 0.87 -11.83 3.96
C ILE A 180 2.29 -11.44 3.55
N TYR A 181 2.45 -10.77 2.42
CA TYR A 181 3.76 -10.42 1.91
C TYR A 181 4.44 -9.32 2.76
N LEU A 182 3.67 -8.35 3.27
CA LEU A 182 4.20 -7.38 4.23
C LEU A 182 4.66 -8.03 5.54
N ASP A 183 3.96 -9.06 6.00
CA ASP A 183 4.39 -9.85 7.16
C ASP A 183 5.64 -10.67 6.87
N GLU A 184 5.79 -11.25 5.67
CA GLU A 184 7.03 -11.93 5.24
C GLU A 184 8.23 -10.97 5.22
N MET A 185 8.04 -9.75 4.70
CA MET A 185 9.05 -8.69 4.73
C MET A 185 9.41 -8.30 6.17
N ALA A 186 8.42 -8.17 7.05
CA ALA A 186 8.61 -7.83 8.45
C ALA A 186 9.37 -8.92 9.21
N ASP A 187 9.03 -10.19 8.95
CA ASP A 187 9.68 -11.37 9.52
C ASP A 187 11.14 -11.47 9.11
N PHE A 188 11.44 -11.25 7.83
CA PHE A 188 12.81 -11.24 7.34
C PHE A 188 13.67 -10.19 8.05
N LEU A 189 13.08 -9.02 8.35
CA LEU A 189 13.74 -7.95 9.10
C LEU A 189 13.70 -8.16 10.63
N LYS A 190 13.10 -9.25 11.13
CA LYS A 190 12.85 -9.49 12.57
C LYS A 190 12.13 -8.31 13.25
N SER A 191 11.20 -7.69 12.54
CA SER A 191 10.38 -6.58 13.00
C SER A 191 8.96 -7.03 13.35
N ASN A 192 8.17 -6.17 13.99
CA ASN A 192 6.81 -6.52 14.37
C ASN A 192 5.94 -6.76 13.13
N LYS A 193 5.27 -7.92 13.10
CA LYS A 193 4.23 -8.23 12.11
C LYS A 193 3.04 -7.28 12.24
N PHE A 194 2.34 -7.10 11.13
CA PHE A 194 1.16 -6.25 11.02
C PHE A 194 -0.14 -7.08 11.02
N GLY A 195 -0.01 -8.41 10.93
CA GLY A 195 -1.09 -9.38 11.00
C GLY A 195 -1.43 -9.89 9.61
N SER A 196 -1.42 -11.21 9.42
CA SER A 196 -1.62 -11.82 8.13
C SER A 196 -3.09 -12.18 7.92
N THR A 197 -3.55 -11.91 6.71
CA THR A 197 -4.87 -12.32 6.24
C THR A 197 -4.69 -12.76 4.80
N HIS A 198 -5.26 -13.92 4.44
CA HIS A 198 -5.27 -14.35 3.04
C HIS A 198 -6.02 -13.31 2.21
N GLU A 199 -5.27 -12.63 1.35
CA GLU A 199 -5.82 -11.83 0.28
C GLU A 199 -6.22 -12.80 -0.83
N GLU A 200 -7.52 -13.04 -0.99
CA GLU A 200 -8.00 -13.64 -2.22
C GLU A 200 -7.80 -12.60 -3.33
N GLU A 201 -7.19 -12.99 -4.45
CA GLU A 201 -6.90 -12.12 -5.59
C GLU A 201 -8.17 -11.76 -6.39
N TRP A 202 -9.17 -11.20 -5.71
CA TRP A 202 -10.48 -10.84 -6.24
C TRP A 202 -10.38 -9.89 -7.45
N TYR A 203 -9.31 -9.09 -7.50
CA TYR A 203 -9.00 -8.13 -8.56
C TYR A 203 -8.56 -8.78 -9.89
N TYR A 204 -8.34 -10.09 -9.93
CA TYR A 204 -8.15 -10.87 -11.16
C TYR A 204 -9.38 -11.69 -11.57
N SER A 205 -10.46 -11.68 -10.79
CA SER A 205 -11.68 -12.44 -11.11
C SER A 205 -12.66 -11.60 -11.90
N ASP A 206 -12.78 -11.88 -13.20
CA ASP A 206 -13.75 -11.20 -14.07
C ASP A 206 -15.19 -11.36 -13.58
N GLU A 207 -15.53 -12.53 -13.02
CA GLU A 207 -16.84 -12.78 -12.43
C GLU A 207 -17.13 -11.81 -11.28
N VAL A 208 -16.20 -11.70 -10.32
CA VAL A 208 -16.32 -10.77 -9.20
C VAL A 208 -16.43 -9.33 -9.70
N LEU A 209 -15.58 -8.93 -10.65
CA LEU A 209 -15.59 -7.57 -11.21
C LEU A 209 -16.89 -7.26 -11.96
N ASN A 210 -17.47 -8.24 -12.66
CA ASN A 210 -18.76 -8.08 -13.33
C ASN A 210 -19.90 -7.89 -12.32
N THR A 211 -19.96 -8.72 -11.26
CA THR A 211 -20.96 -8.55 -10.19
C THR A 211 -20.83 -7.20 -9.48
N MET A 212 -19.61 -6.75 -9.21
CA MET A 212 -19.37 -5.43 -8.64
C MET A 212 -19.85 -4.31 -9.59
N ARG A 213 -19.65 -4.46 -10.91
CA ARG A 213 -20.10 -3.48 -11.92
C ARG A 213 -21.61 -3.35 -11.99
N GLU A 214 -22.33 -4.46 -11.88
CA GLU A 214 -23.79 -4.45 -11.79
C GLU A 214 -24.26 -3.69 -10.54
N LYS A 215 -23.67 -4.01 -9.38
CA LYS A 215 -23.97 -3.34 -8.10
C LYS A 215 -23.67 -1.84 -8.13
N ALA A 216 -22.51 -1.44 -8.65
CA ALA A 216 -22.11 -0.05 -8.77
C ALA A 216 -23.01 0.73 -9.74
N THR A 217 -23.36 0.15 -10.89
CA THR A 217 -24.28 0.75 -11.87
C THR A 217 -25.66 0.96 -11.26
N PHE A 218 -26.16 -0.03 -10.51
CA PHE A 218 -27.42 0.08 -9.79
C PHE A 218 -27.41 1.24 -8.79
N LEU A 219 -26.37 1.35 -7.95
CA LEU A 219 -26.28 2.44 -6.97
C LEU A 219 -26.12 3.81 -7.62
N GLN A 220 -25.39 3.90 -8.73
CA GLN A 220 -25.29 5.15 -9.46
C GLN A 220 -26.65 5.58 -10.04
N GLY A 221 -27.45 4.62 -10.53
CA GLY A 221 -28.84 4.87 -10.93
C GLY A 221 -29.71 5.33 -9.77
N ALA A 222 -29.62 4.67 -8.61
CA ALA A 222 -30.37 5.02 -7.41
C ALA A 222 -30.00 6.42 -6.88
N SER A 223 -28.71 6.75 -6.82
CA SER A 223 -28.20 8.07 -6.42
C SER A 223 -28.79 9.17 -7.31
N LYS A 224 -28.76 8.98 -8.63
CA LYS A 224 -29.31 9.96 -9.58
C LYS A 224 -30.83 10.12 -9.48
N ALA A 225 -31.56 9.02 -9.33
CA ALA A 225 -33.02 9.03 -9.23
C ALA A 225 -33.52 9.68 -7.92
N LEU A 226 -32.77 9.54 -6.83
CA LEU A 226 -33.17 9.94 -5.49
C LEU A 226 -32.36 11.13 -4.95
N LYS A 227 -31.61 11.84 -5.81
CA LYS A 227 -30.73 12.95 -5.42
C LYS A 227 -31.39 14.06 -4.58
N ASN A 228 -32.70 14.28 -4.75
CA ASN A 228 -33.46 15.31 -4.02
C ASN A 228 -34.20 14.75 -2.79
N ASN A 229 -34.11 13.45 -2.52
CA ASN A 229 -34.74 12.84 -1.36
C ASN A 229 -33.76 12.87 -0.18
N SER A 230 -33.94 13.82 0.73
CA SER A 230 -33.10 13.97 1.92
C SER A 230 -33.16 12.77 2.88
N GLN A 231 -34.18 11.92 2.76
CA GLN A 231 -34.33 10.70 3.56
C GLN A 231 -33.51 9.53 3.02
N PHE A 232 -32.95 9.64 1.81
CA PHE A 232 -32.19 8.59 1.16
C PHE A 232 -30.73 9.00 0.94
N ARG A 233 -29.78 8.12 1.30
CA ARG A 233 -28.35 8.32 1.01
C ARG A 233 -27.74 7.13 0.31
N VAL A 234 -26.79 7.43 -0.57
CA VAL A 234 -25.88 6.42 -1.13
C VAL A 234 -24.48 6.74 -0.64
N LEU A 235 -23.76 5.72 -0.18
CA LEU A 235 -22.40 5.85 0.37
C LEU A 235 -21.46 4.82 -0.26
N ILE A 236 -20.16 5.07 -0.17
CA ILE A 236 -19.10 4.11 -0.50
C ILE A 236 -18.21 3.95 0.73
N THR A 237 -17.81 2.71 1.05
CA THR A 237 -16.83 2.45 2.10
C THR A 237 -16.07 1.15 1.86
N ALA A 238 -15.08 0.88 2.69
CA ALA A 238 -14.39 -0.41 2.74
C ALA A 238 -14.53 -1.04 4.12
N LYS A 239 -14.98 -2.29 4.15
CA LYS A 239 -15.08 -3.09 5.37
C LYS A 239 -14.93 -4.55 5.00
N THR A 240 -13.87 -5.18 5.49
CA THR A 240 -13.61 -6.60 5.23
C THR A 240 -14.81 -7.45 5.68
N ASN A 241 -15.35 -8.25 4.76
CA ASN A 241 -16.38 -9.24 5.06
C ASN A 241 -16.16 -10.49 4.20
N PRO A 242 -15.67 -11.60 4.78
CA PRO A 242 -15.32 -12.80 4.03
C PRO A 242 -16.53 -13.51 3.40
N LYS A 243 -17.77 -13.14 3.78
CA LYS A 243 -18.98 -13.68 3.15
C LYS A 243 -19.16 -13.22 1.70
N TYR A 244 -18.59 -12.09 1.33
CA TYR A 244 -18.80 -11.45 0.04
C TYR A 244 -17.47 -11.11 -0.63
N LYS A 245 -17.29 -11.55 -1.88
CA LYS A 245 -16.09 -11.27 -2.66
C LYS A 245 -16.23 -9.96 -3.44
N GLY A 246 -15.16 -9.17 -3.47
CA GLY A 246 -15.10 -7.87 -4.13
C GLY A 246 -15.87 -6.80 -3.34
N ALA A 247 -17.17 -6.67 -3.62
CA ALA A 247 -18.04 -5.71 -2.95
C ALA A 247 -19.48 -6.19 -2.82
N SER A 248 -20.18 -5.63 -1.85
CA SER A 248 -21.61 -5.83 -1.65
C SER A 248 -22.33 -4.50 -1.36
N ILE A 249 -23.67 -4.52 -1.40
CA ILE A 249 -24.49 -3.36 -1.07
C ILE A 249 -25.12 -3.62 0.30
N TYR A 250 -24.78 -2.79 1.28
CA TYR A 250 -25.40 -2.86 2.61
C TYR A 250 -26.58 -1.90 2.64
N HIS A 251 -27.69 -2.33 3.24
CA HIS A 251 -28.85 -1.50 3.43
C HIS A 251 -29.05 -1.21 4.91
N TYR A 252 -29.05 0.07 5.26
CA TYR A 252 -29.43 0.55 6.58
C TYR A 252 -30.77 1.25 6.50
N ARG A 253 -31.65 0.98 7.47
CA ARG A 253 -32.94 1.63 7.63
C ARG A 253 -33.08 2.18 9.03
N LYS A 254 -33.37 3.48 9.15
CA LYS A 254 -33.51 4.20 10.43
C LYS A 254 -32.34 3.92 11.37
N GLY A 255 -31.12 3.98 10.85
CA GLY A 255 -29.90 3.74 11.61
C GLY A 255 -29.49 2.27 11.79
N GLN A 256 -30.32 1.30 11.39
CA GLN A 256 -30.08 -0.13 11.65
C GLN A 256 -29.73 -0.89 10.37
N LEU A 257 -28.73 -1.77 10.43
CA LEU A 257 -28.37 -2.65 9.32
C LEU A 257 -29.48 -3.69 9.09
N VAL A 258 -30.09 -3.65 7.91
CA VAL A 258 -31.16 -4.59 7.49
C VAL A 258 -30.57 -5.79 6.76
N THR A 259 -29.64 -5.56 5.84
CA THR A 259 -28.97 -6.62 5.07
C THR A 259 -27.58 -6.21 4.62
N GLU A 260 -26.67 -7.18 4.54
CA GLU A 260 -25.30 -7.05 4.00
C GLU A 260 -25.23 -7.36 2.49
N ASP A 261 -26.33 -7.81 1.89
CA ASP A 261 -26.43 -8.10 0.45
C ASP A 261 -27.78 -7.65 -0.10
N PHE A 262 -27.95 -6.34 -0.18
CA PHE A 262 -29.10 -5.76 -0.83
C PHE A 262 -29.06 -6.10 -2.32
N GLN A 263 -30.04 -6.90 -2.72
CA GLN A 263 -30.32 -7.23 -4.10
C GLN A 263 -31.47 -6.33 -4.55
N ARG A 264 -31.39 -5.83 -5.80
CA ARG A 264 -32.48 -5.06 -6.40
C ARG A 264 -33.79 -5.86 -6.23
N PRO A 265 -34.84 -5.29 -5.60
CA PRO A 265 -36.11 -5.98 -5.56
C PRO A 265 -36.56 -6.24 -7.00
N LYS A 266 -36.78 -7.50 -7.35
CA LYS A 266 -37.44 -7.88 -8.60
C LYS A 266 -38.79 -7.14 -8.58
N LEU A 267 -38.91 -6.14 -9.47
CA LEU A 267 -40.06 -5.28 -9.72
C LEU A 267 -41.32 -5.64 -8.90
N LEU A 268 -41.64 -4.81 -7.88
CA LEU A 268 -43.00 -4.28 -7.58
C LEU A 268 -43.20 -3.70 -6.16
N LEU A 269 -42.24 -3.76 -5.22
CA LEU A 269 -42.52 -3.34 -3.83
C LEU A 269 -41.51 -2.39 -3.15
N TRP A 270 -40.55 -1.81 -3.87
CA TRP A 270 -39.76 -0.73 -3.27
C TRP A 270 -40.36 0.63 -3.61
N ARG A 271 -41.23 1.11 -2.71
CA ARG A 271 -41.58 2.53 -2.62
C ARG A 271 -40.74 3.12 -1.48
N PRO A 272 -39.81 4.05 -1.74
CA PRO A 272 -39.36 4.94 -0.68
C PRO A 272 -40.59 5.66 -0.14
N SER A 273 -40.70 5.73 1.19
CA SER A 273 -41.84 6.23 1.95
C SER A 273 -42.55 7.39 1.24
N GLN A 274 -43.79 7.18 0.79
CA GLN A 274 -44.63 8.29 0.35
C GLN A 274 -44.89 9.17 1.57
N THR A 275 -44.51 10.44 1.48
CA THR A 275 -44.90 11.52 2.39
C THR A 275 -46.38 11.39 2.73
N ARG A 276 -46.69 11.16 4.00
CA ARG A 276 -48.04 11.41 4.52
C ARG A 276 -48.20 12.92 4.61
N GLU A 277 -48.90 13.49 3.64
CA GLU A 277 -49.53 14.79 3.79
C GLU A 277 -50.53 14.72 4.95
N ILE A 278 -50.45 15.67 5.87
CA ILE A 278 -51.53 16.14 6.72
C ILE A 278 -51.81 17.57 6.29
#